data_AF-A0A329SRP0-F1
#
_entry.id   AF-A0A329SRP0-F1
#
_cell.length_a   1.000
_cell.length_b   1.000
_cell.length_c   1.000
_cell.angle_alpha   90.00
_cell.angle_beta   90.00
_cell.angle_gamma   90.00
#
_symmetry.space_group_name_H-M   'P 1'
#
loop_
_entity.id
_entity.type
_entity.pdbx_description
1 polymer ?
#
loop_
_entity_poly.entity_id
_entity_poly.type
_entity_poly.pdbx_seq_one_letter_code
_entity_poly.pdbx_strand_id
1 'polypeptide(L)'
;MQKAIRGLPPGYYIVHAAEDVTEHCFTMINRGPSKPVMICDGWHERDDPPVILEPQTILGWLTKVYALYRVMLPLPKRPRRPKRKRSKKTKLSRN
;
A
#
# COMPACT_ATOMS: atom_id res chain seq x y z
N MET A 1 8.22 5.33 17.70
CA MET A 1 7.36 4.83 16.60
C MET A 1 5.95 5.48 16.50
N GLN A 2 5.07 5.38 17.51
CA GLN A 2 3.65 5.78 17.38
C GLN A 2 3.39 7.21 16.87
N LYS A 3 4.21 8.20 17.26
CA LYS A 3 4.09 9.58 16.78
C LYS A 3 4.31 9.71 15.26
N ALA A 4 5.20 8.92 14.67
CA ALA A 4 5.47 8.93 13.24
C ALA A 4 4.32 8.29 12.43
N ILE A 5 3.54 7.41 13.06
CA ILE A 5 2.40 6.74 12.43
C ILE A 5 1.13 7.59 12.53
N ARG A 6 0.97 8.34 13.63
CA ARG A 6 -0.14 9.28 13.86
C ARG A 6 -0.07 10.42 12.82
N GLY A 7 -0.94 10.33 11.81
CA GLY A 7 -1.03 11.32 10.72
C GLY A 7 -0.76 10.74 9.33
N LEU A 8 -0.28 9.50 9.23
CA LEU A 8 -0.19 8.82 7.93
C LEU A 8 -1.59 8.57 7.35
N PRO A 9 -1.78 8.75 6.03
CA PRO A 9 -3.03 8.34 5.40
C PRO A 9 -3.21 6.82 5.49
N PRO A 10 -4.45 6.31 5.44
CA PRO A 10 -4.69 4.88 5.35
C PRO A 10 -3.96 4.25 4.16
N GLY A 11 -3.43 3.05 4.36
CA GLY A 11 -2.70 2.31 3.33
C GLY A 11 -1.69 1.32 3.89
N TYR A 12 -0.92 0.76 2.96
CA TYR A 12 0.16 -0.19 3.22
C TYR A 12 1.50 0.53 3.15
N TYR A 13 2.40 0.17 4.06
CA TYR A 13 3.71 0.80 4.21
C TYR A 13 4.77 -0.26 4.39
N ILE A 14 5.94 -0.04 3.79
CA ILE A 14 7.18 -0.73 4.16
C ILE A 14 7.89 0.18 5.15
N VAL A 15 8.16 -0.34 6.34
CA VAL A 15 8.81 0.38 7.42
C VAL A 15 10.24 -0.11 7.55
N HIS A 16 11.20 0.81 7.54
CA HIS A 16 12.57 0.54 7.93
C HIS A 16 12.82 1.19 9.29
N ALA A 17 13.12 0.38 10.29
CA ALA A 17 13.36 0.80 11.66
C ALA A 17 14.60 0.10 12.22
N ALA A 18 15.21 0.67 13.25
CA ALA A 18 16.26 -0.02 14.00
C ALA A 18 16.27 0.42 15.46
N GLU A 19 16.92 -0.40 16.27
CA GLU A 19 17.38 -0.06 17.61
C GLU A 19 18.83 -0.52 17.75
N ASP A 20 19.70 0.38 18.22
CA ASP A 20 21.15 0.19 18.29
C ASP A 20 21.78 -0.34 16.99
N VAL A 21 22.22 -1.60 16.98
CA VAL A 21 22.87 -2.28 15.84
C VAL A 21 21.93 -3.23 15.08
N THR A 22 20.65 -3.28 15.45
CA THR A 22 19.66 -4.20 14.88
C THR A 22 18.69 -3.46 13.99
N GLU A 23 18.87 -3.59 12.67
CA GLU A 23 17.93 -3.11 11.66
C GLU A 23 16.81 -4.13 11.42
N HIS A 24 15.61 -3.63 11.17
CA HIS A 24 14.43 -4.44 10.90
C HIS A 24 13.51 -3.79 9.87
N CYS A 25 12.99 -4.60 8.95
CA CYS A 25 12.07 -4.16 7.91
C CYS A 25 10.81 -5.02 7.93
N PHE A 26 9.65 -4.37 7.99
CA PHE A 26 8.35 -5.06 8.06
C PHE A 26 7.28 -4.26 7.32
N THR A 27 6.18 -4.94 7.02
CA THR A 27 5.01 -4.29 6.40
C THR A 27 4.05 -3.80 7.48
N MET A 28 3.54 -2.58 7.33
CA MET A 28 2.59 -1.95 8.23
C MET A 28 1.31 -1.60 7.48
N ILE A 29 0.16 -1.88 8.10
CA ILE A 29 -1.17 -1.58 7.59
C ILE A 29 -1.82 -0.53 8.49
N ASN A 30 -1.99 0.68 7.93
CA ASN A 30 -2.75 1.74 8.57
C ASN A 30 -4.19 1.73 8.02
N ARG A 31 -5.16 1.40 8.88
CA ARG A 31 -6.59 1.34 8.52
C ARG A 31 -7.35 2.63 8.86
N GLY A 32 -6.65 3.69 9.27
CA GLY A 32 -7.22 4.98 9.66
C GLY A 32 -7.21 5.25 11.17
N PRO A 33 -7.60 6.46 11.58
CA PRO A 33 -7.32 7.00 12.92
C PRO A 33 -8.01 6.25 14.07
N SER A 34 -9.11 5.56 13.79
CA SER A 34 -9.91 4.83 14.80
C SER A 34 -9.63 3.33 14.85
N LYS A 35 -8.66 2.84 14.06
CA LYS A 35 -8.32 1.42 13.97
C LYS A 35 -6.89 1.20 14.43
N PRO A 36 -6.60 0.07 15.11
CA PRO A 36 -5.23 -0.26 15.47
C PRO A 36 -4.39 -0.46 14.21
N VAL A 37 -3.13 -0.07 14.31
CA VAL A 37 -2.12 -0.32 13.28
C VAL A 37 -1.71 -1.78 13.39
N MET A 38 -1.81 -2.49 12.26
CA MET A 38 -1.40 -3.87 12.16
C MET A 38 -0.07 -3.95 11.41
N ILE A 39 0.72 -4.97 11.71
CA ILE A 39 1.98 -5.26 11.06
C ILE A 39 1.96 -6.68 10.49
N CYS A 40 2.80 -6.89 9.50
CA CYS A 40 3.04 -8.15 8.82
C CYS A 40 4.56 -8.33 8.82
N ASP A 41 5.02 -9.23 9.67
CA ASP A 41 6.45 -9.45 9.96
C ASP A 41 6.77 -10.94 10.08
N GLY A 42 5.92 -11.68 10.79
CA GLY A 42 6.03 -13.12 10.91
C GLY A 42 5.64 -13.87 9.63
N TRP A 43 6.46 -14.85 9.25
CA TRP A 43 6.13 -15.85 8.24
C TRP A 43 5.40 -17.05 8.86
N HIS A 44 4.31 -17.50 8.24
CA HIS A 44 3.60 -18.70 8.66
C HIS A 44 3.29 -19.59 7.45
N GLU A 45 4.03 -20.67 7.32
CA GLU A 45 4.02 -21.55 6.14
C GLU A 45 2.64 -22.16 5.82
N ARG A 46 1.75 -22.24 6.81
CA ARG A 46 0.43 -22.88 6.66
C ARG A 46 -0.68 -21.91 6.23
N ASP A 47 -0.42 -20.61 6.19
CA ASP A 47 -1.43 -19.61 5.85
C ASP A 47 -1.34 -19.19 4.38
N ASP A 48 -2.44 -18.68 3.82
CA ASP A 48 -2.48 -18.06 2.49
C ASP A 48 -3.12 -16.66 2.57
N PRO A 49 -2.36 -15.56 2.45
CA PRO A 49 -0.90 -15.53 2.27
C PRO A 49 -0.16 -15.97 3.55
N PRO A 50 1.09 -16.47 3.45
CA PRO A 50 1.87 -17.05 4.57
C PRO A 50 2.44 -15.99 5.52
N VAL A 51 1.58 -15.10 6.03
CA VAL A 51 1.96 -13.91 6.79
C VAL A 51 1.05 -13.75 8.00
N ILE A 52 1.66 -13.55 9.17
CA ILE A 52 0.94 -13.30 10.42
C ILE A 52 0.62 -11.81 10.55
N LEU A 53 -0.64 -11.51 10.84
CA LEU A 53 -1.11 -10.16 11.15
C LEU A 53 -1.07 -9.91 12.65
N GLU A 54 -0.20 -9.00 13.07
CA GLU A 54 0.03 -8.73 14.48
C GLU A 54 -0.21 -7.25 14.83
N PRO A 55 -0.57 -6.94 16.08
CA PRO A 55 -0.57 -5.56 16.55
C PRO A 55 0.85 -4.96 16.53
N GLN A 56 0.95 -3.67 16.20
CA GLN A 56 2.23 -2.94 16.21
C GLN A 56 2.98 -2.98 17.55
N THR A 57 2.30 -3.30 18.66
CA THR A 57 2.90 -3.41 20.00
C THR A 57 3.95 -4.50 20.12
N ILE A 58 3.92 -5.54 19.26
CA ILE A 58 4.91 -6.63 19.26
C ILE A 58 6.31 -6.11 18.88
N LEU A 59 6.35 -5.12 17.98
CA LEU A 59 7.59 -4.40 17.63
C LEU A 59 7.82 -3.18 18.53
N GLY A 60 7.39 -3.27 19.81
CA GLY A 60 7.53 -2.19 20.79
C GLY A 60 8.98 -1.83 21.13
N TRP A 61 9.93 -2.73 20.84
CA TRP A 61 11.36 -2.50 20.96
C TRP A 61 11.89 -1.53 19.89
N LEU A 62 11.27 -1.41 18.72
CA LEU A 62 11.75 -0.49 17.69
C LEU A 62 11.51 0.99 18.07
N THR A 63 12.57 1.66 18.53
CA THR A 63 12.51 3.05 18.97
C THR A 63 12.61 4.06 17.83
N LYS A 64 13.45 3.79 16.83
CA LYS A 64 13.71 4.69 15.69
C LYS A 64 13.16 4.14 14.37
N VAL A 65 12.45 4.99 13.64
CA VAL A 65 11.99 4.72 12.27
C VAL A 65 12.84 5.58 11.33
N TYR A 66 13.57 4.96 10.42
CA TYR A 66 14.42 5.66 9.45
C TYR A 66 13.65 6.02 8.19
N ALA A 67 12.81 5.11 7.71
CA ALA A 67 12.05 5.33 6.48
C ALA A 67 10.67 4.68 6.52
N LEU A 68 9.73 5.32 5.83
CA LEU A 68 8.36 4.87 5.64
C LEU A 68 8.01 5.02 4.16
N TYR A 69 7.85 3.90 3.46
CA TYR A 69 7.51 3.88 2.04
C TYR A 69 6.06 3.46 1.88
N ARG A 70 5.22 4.35 1.32
CA ARG A 70 3.83 4.00 1.03
C ARG A 70 3.77 3.10 -0.21
N VAL A 71 3.19 1.92 -0.07
CA VAL A 71 2.95 1.00 -1.19
C VAL A 71 1.67 1.43 -1.91
N MET A 72 1.80 1.87 -3.16
CA MET A 72 0.65 2.04 -4.05
C MET A 72 0.45 0.76 -4.86
N LEU A 73 -0.74 0.17 -4.75
CA LEU A 73 -1.12 -0.90 -5.65
C LEU A 73 -1.21 -0.35 -7.08
N PRO A 74 -0.75 -1.12 -8.09
CA PRO A 74 -0.89 -0.70 -9.47
C PRO A 74 -2.36 -0.43 -9.78
N LEU A 75 -2.66 0.80 -10.20
CA LEU A 75 -3.99 1.16 -10.64
C LEU A 75 -4.39 0.23 -11.80
N PRO A 76 -5.60 -0.37 -11.77
CA PRO A 76 -6.06 -1.16 -12.89
C PRO A 76 -5.97 -0.32 -14.16
N LYS A 77 -5.28 -0.84 -15.18
CA LYS A 77 -5.11 -0.15 -16.47
C LYS A 77 -6.50 0.17 -16.99
N ARG A 78 -6.88 1.46 -17.00
CA ARG A 78 -8.16 1.87 -17.56
C ARG A 78 -8.22 1.39 -19.01
N PRO A 79 -9.28 0.70 -19.43
CA PRO A 79 -9.41 0.29 -20.82
C PRO A 79 -9.32 1.54 -21.70
N ARG A 80 -8.38 1.56 -22.65
CA ARG A 80 -8.26 2.63 -23.63
C ARG A 80 -9.58 2.66 -24.40
N ARG A 81 -10.43 3.68 -24.15
CA ARG A 81 -11.65 3.89 -24.93
C ARG A 81 -11.24 3.97 -26.42
N PRO A 82 -11.82 3.15 -27.30
CA PRO A 82 -11.51 3.25 -28.72
C PRO A 82 -11.90 4.65 -29.21
N LYS A 83 -10.98 5.32 -29.91
CA LYS A 83 -11.28 6.60 -30.58
C LYS A 83 -12.43 6.34 -31.55
N ARG A 84 -13.58 7.00 -31.33
CA ARG A 84 -14.73 6.96 -32.25
C ARG A 84 -14.22 7.33 -33.66
N LYS A 85 -14.32 6.41 -34.62
CA LYS A 85 -14.12 6.73 -36.03
C LYS A 85 -15.20 7.74 -36.42
N ARG A 86 -14.78 8.95 -36.77
CA ARG A 86 -15.65 10.00 -37.29
C ARG A 86 -16.08 9.55 -38.69
N SER A 87 -17.32 9.07 -38.83
CA SER A 87 -17.88 8.75 -40.14
C SER A 87 -18.00 10.05 -40.95
N LYS A 88 -17.19 10.19 -42.00
CA LYS A 88 -17.43 11.22 -43.01
C LYS A 88 -18.72 10.82 -43.73
N LYS A 89 -19.81 11.52 -43.47
CA LYS A 89 -21.01 11.47 -44.32
C LYS A 89 -20.63 12.07 -45.67
N THR A 90 -20.36 11.22 -46.65
CA THR A 90 -20.28 11.63 -48.05
C THR A 90 -21.68 12.07 -48.47
N LYS A 91 -21.87 13.38 -48.72
CA LYS A 91 -23.07 13.89 -49.39
C LYS A 91 -23.06 13.35 -50.82
N LEU A 92 -23.89 12.36 -51.11
CA LEU A 92 -24.27 12.01 -52.49
C LEU A 92 -25.26 13.07 -52.97
N SER A 93 -24.82 13.98 -53.84
CA SER A 93 -25.70 14.81 -54.64
C SER A 93 -26.43 13.92 -55.65
N ARG A 94 -27.77 14.00 -55.67
CA ARG A 94 -28.60 13.44 -56.73
C ARG A 94 -28.47 14.32 -57.97
N ASN A 95 -28.25 13.68 -59.13
CA ASN A 95 -28.66 14.19 -60.44
C ASN A 95 -29.88 13.38 -60.87
#